data_AF-A0A1I0B2P2-F1
#
_entry.id   AF-A0A1I0B2P2-F1
#
_cell.length_a   1.000
_cell.length_b   1.000
_cell.length_c   1.000
_cell.angle_alpha   90.00
_cell.angle_beta   90.00
_cell.angle_gamma   90.00
#
_symmetry.space_group_name_H-M   'P 1'
#
loop_
_entity.id
_entity.type
_entity.pdbx_description
1 polymer ?
#
loop_
_entity_poly.entity_id
_entity_poly.type
_entity_poly.pdbx_seq_one_letter_code
_entity_poly.pdbx_strand_id
1 'polypeptide(L)'
;MVRKRSNVPQYLYLGLSSIFFICLIVQVFLAGLATFDSAAYWLMHTTFVHLFGFNLLIFMLFFAFIGKMPKWTYWHIFGLLTLVFMMYFTANMQLNWIGSLHPVLAILLIMISYLNVKKAWYKLNSEKKGEN
;
A
#
# COMPACT_ATOMS: atom_id res chain seq x y z
N MET A 1 -31.96 -8.05 -19.47
CA MET A 1 -30.95 -6.98 -19.68
C MET A 1 -29.76 -7.23 -18.75
N VAL A 2 -28.64 -7.72 -19.28
CA VAL A 2 -27.40 -7.85 -18.50
C VAL A 2 -26.80 -6.45 -18.39
N ARG A 3 -26.84 -5.85 -17.20
CA ARG A 3 -26.24 -4.53 -16.93
C ARG A 3 -24.73 -4.64 -17.18
N LYS A 4 -24.20 -3.93 -18.19
CA LYS A 4 -22.76 -3.78 -18.42
C LYS A 4 -22.15 -3.24 -17.11
N ARG A 5 -21.36 -4.05 -16.42
CA ARG A 5 -20.80 -3.69 -15.12
C ARG A 5 -19.76 -2.60 -15.35
N SER A 6 -19.86 -1.47 -14.65
CA SER A 6 -18.85 -0.42 -14.77
C SER A 6 -17.56 -0.88 -14.12
N ASN A 7 -16.45 -0.83 -14.85
CA ASN A 7 -15.11 -1.17 -14.35
C ASN A 7 -14.51 -0.04 -13.49
N VAL A 8 -15.26 1.04 -13.26
CA VAL A 8 -14.85 2.22 -12.47
C VAL A 8 -14.25 1.87 -11.10
N PRO A 9 -14.85 0.99 -10.28
CA PRO A 9 -14.28 0.67 -8.97
C PRO A 9 -12.93 -0.05 -9.05
N GLN A 10 -12.68 -0.77 -10.14
CA GLN A 10 -11.41 -1.49 -10.35
C GLN A 10 -10.30 -0.52 -10.77
N TYR A 11 -10.62 0.48 -11.59
CA TYR A 11 -9.70 1.59 -11.90
C TYR A 11 -9.42 2.45 -10.65
N LEU A 12 -10.42 2.71 -9.81
CA LEU A 12 -10.23 3.39 -8.53
C LEU A 12 -9.32 2.60 -7.58
N TYR A 13 -9.53 1.28 -7.49
CA TYR A 13 -8.63 0.41 -6.72
C TYR A 13 -7.19 0.48 -7.23
N LEU A 14 -6.98 0.39 -8.56
CA LEU A 14 -5.66 0.53 -9.16
C LEU A 14 -5.04 1.90 -8.80
N GLY A 15 -5.80 2.99 -8.96
CA GLY A 15 -5.35 4.34 -8.61
C GLY A 15 -4.91 4.44 -7.14
N LEU A 16 -5.73 3.95 -6.21
CA LEU A 16 -5.41 3.93 -4.78
C LEU A 16 -4.19 3.06 -4.48
N SER A 17 -4.06 1.90 -5.12
CA SER A 17 -2.89 1.03 -4.94
C SER A 17 -1.58 1.70 -5.43
N SER A 18 -1.65 2.46 -6.53
CA SER A 18 -0.52 3.21 -7.05
C SER A 18 -0.16 4.39 -6.15
N ILE A 19 -1.15 5.12 -5.65
CA ILE A 19 -0.95 6.20 -4.67
C ILE A 19 -0.28 5.62 -3.42
N PHE A 20 -0.79 4.51 -2.89
CA PHE A 20 -0.20 3.85 -1.72
C PHE A 20 1.26 3.46 -1.96
N PHE A 21 1.58 2.87 -3.12
CA PHE A 21 2.97 2.56 -3.48
C PHE A 21 3.86 3.81 -3.50
N ILE A 22 3.41 4.91 -4.12
CA ILE A 22 4.15 6.17 -4.16
C ILE A 22 4.35 6.73 -2.73
N CYS A 23 3.31 6.67 -1.88
CA CYS A 23 3.40 7.07 -0.48
C CYS A 23 4.50 6.30 0.27
N LEU A 24 4.69 5.01 0.00
CA LEU A 24 5.77 4.23 0.61
C LEU A 24 7.17 4.69 0.18
N ILE A 25 7.33 5.07 -1.10
CA ILE A 25 8.60 5.63 -1.59
C ILE A 25 8.89 6.96 -0.91
N VAL A 26 7.88 7.85 -0.81
CA VAL A 26 8.00 9.12 -0.09
C VAL A 26 8.34 8.88 1.38
N GLN A 27 7.78 7.84 2.01
CA GLN A 27 8.09 7.50 3.40
C GLN A 27 9.55 7.14 3.63
N VAL A 28 10.12 6.31 2.76
CA VAL A 28 11.54 5.94 2.82
C VAL A 28 12.42 7.16 2.57
N PHE A 29 12.03 8.03 1.65
CA PHE A 29 12.74 9.29 1.41
C PHE A 29 12.73 10.21 2.65
N LEU A 30 11.56 10.38 3.31
CA LEU A 30 11.45 11.17 4.54
C LEU A 30 12.28 10.59 5.69
N ALA A 31 12.31 9.26 5.83
CA ALA A 31 13.17 8.60 6.80
C ALA A 31 14.67 8.81 6.48
N GLY A 32 15.03 8.80 5.20
CA GLY A 32 16.37 9.14 4.72
C GLY A 32 16.74 10.58 5.07
N LEU A 33 15.88 11.56 4.79
CA LEU A 33 16.08 12.96 5.19
C LEU A 33 16.25 13.10 6.71
N ALA A 34 15.44 12.39 7.49
CA ALA A 34 15.57 12.39 8.94
C ALA A 34 16.91 11.83 9.45
N THR A 35 17.50 10.90 8.69
CA THR A 35 18.76 10.22 9.03
C THR A 35 19.98 11.02 8.57
N PHE A 36 19.94 11.57 7.36
CA PHE A 36 21.12 12.15 6.68
C PHE A 36 21.15 13.68 6.66
N ASP A 37 20.00 14.35 6.80
CA ASP A 37 19.91 15.82 6.71
C ASP A 37 19.57 16.44 8.08
N SER A 38 18.37 16.18 8.61
CA SER A 38 17.94 16.74 9.89
C SER A 38 16.89 15.89 10.59
N ALA A 39 17.09 15.65 11.90
CA ALA A 39 16.11 14.94 12.73
C ALA A 39 14.71 15.60 12.76
N ALA A 40 14.58 16.87 12.36
CA ALA A 40 13.30 17.56 12.26
C ALA A 40 12.34 16.89 11.25
N TYR A 41 12.86 16.23 10.21
CA TYR A 41 12.03 15.49 9.23
C TYR A 41 11.38 14.24 9.81
N TRP A 42 11.79 13.78 11.00
CA TRP A 42 11.14 12.67 11.69
C TRP A 42 9.66 12.96 11.96
N LEU A 43 9.33 14.20 12.33
CA LEU A 43 7.94 14.62 12.53
C LEU A 43 7.13 14.53 11.24
N MET A 44 7.73 14.86 10.09
CA MET A 44 7.08 14.72 8.79
C MET A 44 6.86 13.25 8.45
N HIS A 45 7.87 12.40 8.67
CA HIS A 45 7.78 10.94 8.47
C HIS A 45 6.63 10.32 9.28
N THR A 46 6.57 10.59 10.59
CA THR A 46 5.54 10.03 11.48
C THR A 46 4.15 10.60 11.20
N THR A 47 4.05 11.90 10.89
CA THR A 47 2.75 12.51 10.54
C THR A 47 2.21 11.94 9.23
N PHE A 48 3.09 11.75 8.24
CA PHE A 48 2.71 11.19 6.94
C PHE A 48 2.22 9.73 7.09
N VAL A 49 2.80 8.92 8.00
CA VAL A 49 2.38 7.52 8.16
C VAL A 49 1.04 7.44 8.88
N HIS A 50 0.77 8.34 9.82
CA HIS A 50 -0.55 8.42 10.46
C HIS A 50 -1.66 8.82 9.48
N LEU A 51 -1.35 9.68 8.52
CA LEU A 51 -2.33 10.10 7.52
C LEU A 51 -2.56 9.02 6.46
N PHE A 52 -1.50 8.39 5.95
CA PHE A 52 -1.59 7.53 4.76
C PHE A 52 -1.39 6.03 5.01
N GLY A 53 -0.92 5.63 6.19
CA GLY A 53 -0.67 4.23 6.55
C GLY A 53 -1.93 3.40 6.49
N PHE A 54 -2.74 3.36 7.56
CA PHE A 54 -3.95 2.53 7.58
C PHE A 54 -5.10 3.09 6.73
N ASN A 55 -5.24 4.41 6.63
CA ASN A 55 -6.38 5.03 5.93
C ASN A 55 -6.46 4.61 4.46
N LEU A 56 -5.34 4.64 3.72
CA LEU A 56 -5.32 4.23 2.31
C LEU A 56 -5.66 2.74 2.13
N LEU A 57 -5.17 1.85 3.01
CA LEU A 57 -5.49 0.42 2.91
C LEU A 57 -6.98 0.15 3.16
N ILE A 58 -7.61 0.87 4.09
CA ILE A 58 -9.04 0.75 4.35
C ILE A 58 -9.84 1.21 3.13
N PHE A 59 -9.46 2.33 2.50
CA PHE A 59 -10.09 2.76 1.25
C PHE A 59 -9.89 1.73 0.13
N MET A 60 -8.69 1.18 -0.02
CA MET A 60 -8.43 0.11 -0.99
C MET A 60 -9.32 -1.11 -0.75
N LEU A 61 -9.50 -1.52 0.50
CA LEU A 61 -10.39 -2.63 0.87
C LEU A 61 -11.86 -2.34 0.51
N PHE A 62 -12.31 -1.12 0.81
CA PHE A 62 -13.66 -0.67 0.49
C PHE A 62 -13.94 -0.69 -1.02
N PHE A 63 -13.04 -0.15 -1.84
CA PHE A 63 -13.20 -0.17 -3.30
C PHE A 63 -13.00 -1.56 -3.90
N ALA A 64 -12.14 -2.40 -3.32
CA ALA A 64 -12.02 -3.80 -3.72
C ALA A 64 -13.34 -4.57 -3.50
N PHE A 65 -14.03 -4.29 -2.40
CA PHE A 65 -15.34 -4.85 -2.08
C PHE A 65 -16.42 -4.40 -3.07
N ILE A 66 -16.53 -3.09 -3.31
CA ILE A 66 -17.50 -2.52 -4.28
C ILE A 66 -17.23 -3.03 -5.70
N GLY A 67 -15.95 -3.07 -6.09
CA GLY A 67 -15.51 -3.56 -7.40
C GLY A 67 -15.61 -5.07 -7.59
N LYS A 68 -16.01 -5.81 -6.54
CA LYS A 68 -16.05 -7.27 -6.50
C LYS A 68 -14.76 -7.88 -7.05
N MET A 69 -13.64 -7.38 -6.55
CA MET A 69 -12.31 -7.86 -6.90
C MET A 69 -12.16 -9.36 -6.55
N PRO A 70 -11.24 -10.09 -7.20
CA PRO A 70 -11.04 -11.50 -6.95
C PRO A 70 -10.51 -11.75 -5.53
N LYS A 71 -10.74 -12.95 -4.99
CA LYS A 71 -10.31 -13.34 -3.62
C LYS A 71 -8.83 -13.04 -3.34
N TRP A 72 -7.97 -13.19 -4.34
CA TRP A 72 -6.54 -12.90 -4.22
C TRP A 72 -6.25 -11.42 -3.85
N THR A 73 -7.07 -10.48 -4.30
CA THR A 73 -6.91 -9.05 -3.96
C THR A 73 -7.06 -8.82 -2.46
N TYR A 74 -8.01 -9.50 -1.80
CA TYR A 74 -8.21 -9.38 -0.36
C TYR A 74 -7.02 -9.96 0.43
N TRP A 75 -6.45 -11.07 -0.02
CA TRP A 75 -5.22 -11.62 0.58
C TRP A 75 -4.03 -10.66 0.45
N HIS A 76 -3.93 -9.94 -0.66
CA HIS A 76 -2.92 -8.89 -0.83
C HIS A 76 -3.12 -7.72 0.12
N ILE A 77 -4.34 -7.20 0.22
CA ILE A 77 -4.66 -6.11 1.15
C ILE A 77 -4.40 -6.55 2.60
N PHE A 78 -4.77 -7.78 2.96
CA PHE A 78 -4.50 -8.34 4.28
C PHE A 78 -2.99 -8.46 4.57
N GLY A 79 -2.19 -8.92 3.59
CA GLY A 79 -0.74 -8.97 3.71
C GLY A 79 -0.12 -7.57 3.90
N LEU A 80 -0.58 -6.58 3.15
CA LEU A 80 -0.16 -5.18 3.31
C LEU A 80 -0.57 -4.63 4.69
N LEU A 81 -1.77 -4.92 5.16
CA LEU A 81 -2.25 -4.54 6.50
C LEU A 81 -1.36 -5.12 7.61
N THR A 82 -1.03 -6.40 7.47
CA THR A 82 -0.15 -7.10 8.41
C THR A 82 1.24 -6.48 8.43
N LEU A 83 1.81 -6.16 7.25
CA LEU A 83 3.11 -5.52 7.17
C LEU A 83 3.10 -4.10 7.73
N VAL A 84 2.08 -3.29 7.43
CA VAL A 84 1.92 -1.96 8.04
C VAL A 84 1.86 -2.09 9.56
N PHE A 85 1.08 -3.03 10.09
CA PHE A 85 1.05 -3.31 11.53
C PHE A 85 2.44 -3.68 12.07
N MET A 86 3.18 -4.56 11.38
CA MET A 86 4.55 -4.91 11.77
C MET A 86 5.51 -3.72 11.72
N MET A 87 5.32 -2.77 10.80
CA MET A 87 6.10 -1.53 10.75
C MET A 87 5.88 -0.68 12.01
N TYR A 88 4.63 -0.51 12.46
CA TYR A 88 4.33 0.17 13.72
C TYR A 88 4.88 -0.59 14.92
N PHE A 89 4.72 -1.92 14.94
CA PHE A 89 5.22 -2.77 16.01
C PHE A 89 6.73 -2.64 16.18
N THR A 90 7.48 -2.79 15.09
CA THR A 90 8.94 -2.68 15.09
C THR A 90 9.42 -1.27 15.44
N ALA A 91 8.71 -0.22 15.01
CA ALA A 91 9.07 1.15 15.33
C ALA A 91 8.83 1.55 16.80
N ASN A 92 7.89 0.91 17.48
CA ASN A 92 7.51 1.25 18.87
C ASN A 92 8.09 0.28 19.91
N MET A 93 8.69 -0.83 19.49
CA MET A 93 9.31 -1.79 20.40
C MET A 93 10.65 -1.26 20.94
N GLN A 94 10.81 -1.28 22.25
CA GLN A 94 12.01 -0.78 22.95
C GLN A 94 13.24 -1.71 22.84
N LEU A 95 13.10 -2.86 22.15
CA LEU A 95 14.20 -3.79 21.90
C LEU A 95 14.97 -3.37 20.65
N ASN A 96 16.18 -2.83 20.83
CA ASN A 96 17.00 -2.22 19.78
C ASN A 96 17.14 -3.05 18.49
N TRP A 97 17.29 -4.37 18.60
CA TRP A 97 17.44 -5.26 17.43
C TRP A 97 16.14 -5.45 16.63
N ILE A 98 14.97 -5.35 17.28
CA ILE A 98 13.66 -5.44 16.61
C ILE A 98 13.42 -4.18 15.78
N GLY A 99 13.80 -3.00 16.31
CA GLY A 99 13.74 -1.74 15.58
C GLY A 99 14.59 -1.78 14.30
N SER A 100 15.73 -2.47 14.33
CA SER A 100 16.58 -2.65 13.14
C SER A 100 15.94 -3.47 12.01
N LEU A 101 14.86 -4.21 12.28
CA LEU A 101 14.10 -4.92 11.24
C LEU A 101 13.19 -3.99 10.44
N HIS A 102 12.91 -2.78 10.93
CA HIS A 102 12.00 -1.84 10.31
C HIS A 102 12.35 -1.52 8.84
N PRO A 103 13.62 -1.24 8.46
CA PRO A 103 13.98 -1.02 7.05
C PRO A 103 13.79 -2.27 6.18
N VAL A 104 14.02 -3.47 6.74
CA VAL A 104 13.81 -4.74 6.01
C VAL A 104 12.33 -4.94 5.70
N LEU A 105 11.46 -4.68 6.68
CA LEU A 105 10.01 -4.72 6.50
C LEU A 105 9.52 -3.63 5.54
N ALA A 106 10.14 -2.45 5.53
CA ALA A 106 9.82 -1.38 4.58
C ALA A 106 10.06 -1.83 3.13
N ILE A 107 11.21 -2.47 2.86
CA ILE A 107 11.54 -3.01 1.53
C ILE A 107 10.52 -4.09 1.12
N LEU A 108 10.19 -5.00 2.03
CA LEU A 108 9.19 -6.05 1.77
C LEU A 108 7.80 -5.45 1.48
N LEU A 109 7.39 -4.44 2.24
CA LEU A 109 6.13 -3.72 2.05
C LEU A 109 6.06 -3.02 0.68
N ILE A 110 7.14 -2.34 0.28
CA ILE A 110 7.27 -1.71 -1.05
C ILE A 110 7.18 -2.75 -2.15
N MET A 111 7.88 -3.87 -2.03
CA MET A 111 7.89 -4.94 -3.02
C MET A 111 6.49 -5.55 -3.21
N ILE A 112 5.80 -5.89 -2.12
CA ILE A 112 4.44 -6.44 -2.19
C ILE A 112 3.46 -5.40 -2.74
N SER A 113 3.61 -4.12 -2.35
CA SER A 113 2.78 -3.04 -2.89
C SER A 113 2.96 -2.88 -4.41
N TYR A 114 4.19 -2.93 -4.90
CA TYR A 114 4.47 -2.92 -6.35
C TYR A 114 3.83 -4.11 -7.07
N LEU A 115 3.95 -5.33 -6.52
CA LEU A 115 3.34 -6.53 -7.08
C LEU A 115 1.81 -6.43 -7.13
N ASN A 116 1.19 -5.82 -6.12
CA ASN A 116 -0.24 -5.54 -6.08
C ASN A 116 -0.66 -4.60 -7.23
N VAL A 117 0.05 -3.49 -7.42
CA VAL A 117 -0.19 -2.54 -8.54
C VAL A 117 -0.06 -3.25 -9.88
N LYS A 118 1.05 -3.98 -10.07
CA LYS A 118 1.35 -4.71 -11.32
C LYS A 118 0.24 -5.70 -11.66
N LYS A 119 -0.20 -6.50 -10.69
CA LYS A 119 -1.25 -7.51 -10.92
C LYS A 119 -2.64 -6.89 -11.11
N ALA A 120 -2.96 -5.80 -10.42
CA ALA A 120 -4.19 -5.05 -10.65
C ALA A 120 -4.24 -4.48 -12.09
N TRP A 121 -3.11 -3.94 -12.56
CA TRP A 121 -2.96 -3.44 -13.93
C TRP A 121 -3.14 -4.55 -14.98
N TYR A 122 -2.46 -5.69 -14.83
CA TYR A 122 -2.60 -6.80 -15.76
C TYR A 122 -4.03 -7.32 -15.85
N LYS A 123 -4.73 -7.42 -14.71
CA LYS A 123 -6.13 -7.84 -14.68
C LYS A 123 -7.01 -6.91 -15.51
N LEU A 124 -6.92 -5.60 -15.28
CA LEU A 124 -7.70 -4.61 -16.02
C LEU A 124 -7.44 -4.66 -17.54
N ASN A 125 -6.17 -4.81 -17.95
CA ASN A 125 -5.84 -4.93 -19.37
C ASN A 125 -6.31 -6.25 -19.98
N SER A 126 -6.32 -7.35 -19.22
CA SER A 126 -6.85 -8.63 -19.69
C SER A 126 -8.36 -8.60 -19.88
N GLU A 127 -9.10 -7.92 -18.98
CA GLU A 127 -10.55 -7.71 -19.09
C GLU A 127 -10.88 -6.85 -20.32
N LYS A 128 -10.12 -5.77 -20.56
CA LYS A 128 -10.28 -4.91 -21.74
C LYS A 128 -10.05 -5.66 -23.07
N LYS A 129 -9.11 -6.63 -23.10
CA LYS A 129 -8.79 -7.39 -24.32
C LYS A 129 -9.84 -8.47 -24.63
N GLY A 130 -10.58 -8.97 -23.64
CA GLY A 130 -11.65 -9.96 -23.82
C GLY A 130 -13.01 -9.36 -24.18
N GLU A 131 -13.16 -8.03 -24.09
CA GLU A 131 -14.38 -7.30 -24.50
C GLU A 131 -14.35 -6.80 -25.96
N ASN A 132 -13.21 -6.92 -26.64
CA ASN A 132 -13.01 -6.55 -28.05
C ASN A 132 -12.96 -7.81 -28.94
#